data_AF-A0A6F8V1A5-F1
#
_entry.id   AF-A0A6F8V1A5-F1
#
_cell.length_a   1.000
_cell.length_b   1.000
_cell.length_c   1.000
_cell.angle_alpha   90.00
_cell.angle_beta   90.00
_cell.angle_gamma   90.00
#
_symmetry.space_group_name_H-M   'P 1'
#
loop_
_entity.id
_entity.type
_entity.pdbx_description
1 polymer ?
#
loop_
_entity_poly.entity_id
_entity_poly.type
_entity_poly.pdbx_seq_one_letter_code
_entity_poly.pdbx_strand_id
1 'polypeptide(L)'
;MGVGNLTCKQLIDMGDNEFRTASIISWVGGFASALNMVSMSSGRPVRDLAGIEPEFITKPIVAYCTKYPEKAVFPAIEAFIVRLPEKEFKLPMKP
;
A
#
# COMPACT_ATOMS: atom_id res chain seq x y z
N MET A 1 -14.15 -0.61 8.48
CA MET A 1 -12.73 -0.46 8.90
C MET A 1 -11.86 -0.78 7.70
N GLY A 2 -10.86 0.04 7.38
CA GLY A 2 -9.96 -0.23 6.25
C GLY A 2 -8.89 -1.27 6.58
N VAL A 3 -8.27 -1.88 5.56
CA VAL A 3 -7.25 -2.93 5.70
C VAL A 3 -6.11 -2.56 6.67
N GLY A 4 -5.67 -1.30 6.67
CA GLY A 4 -4.60 -0.85 7.57
C GLY A 4 -4.93 -0.92 9.06
N ASN A 5 -6.21 -0.97 9.44
CA ASN A 5 -6.63 -1.05 10.85
C ASN A 5 -6.89 -2.49 11.32
N LEU A 6 -6.68 -3.49 10.44
CA LEU A 6 -6.91 -4.88 10.79
C LEU A 6 -5.70 -5.48 11.51
N THR A 7 -5.99 -6.50 12.30
CA THR A 7 -4.99 -7.53 12.62
C THR A 7 -4.72 -8.39 11.40
N CYS A 8 -3.56 -9.03 11.38
CA CYS A 8 -3.18 -9.95 10.33
C CYS A 8 -4.12 -11.17 10.27
N LYS A 9 -4.61 -11.67 11.42
CA LYS A 9 -5.64 -12.71 11.45
C LYS A 9 -6.92 -12.26 10.75
N GLN A 10 -7.43 -11.07 11.08
CA GLN A 10 -8.62 -10.52 10.43
C GLN A 10 -8.44 -10.35 8.92
N LEU A 11 -7.24 -9.98 8.46
CA LEU A 11 -6.95 -9.90 7.02
C LEU A 11 -6.94 -11.29 6.37
N ILE A 12 -6.29 -12.27 6.99
CA ILE A 12 -6.20 -13.62 6.43
C ILE A 12 -7.58 -14.29 6.38
N ASP A 13 -8.40 -14.08 7.41
CA ASP A 13 -9.76 -14.62 7.51
C ASP A 13 -10.79 -13.79 6.69
N MET A 14 -10.35 -12.74 5.98
CA MET A 14 -11.21 -11.87 5.19
C MET A 14 -11.60 -12.51 3.86
N GLY A 15 -12.89 -12.86 3.73
CA GLY A 15 -13.51 -13.24 2.46
C GLY A 15 -12.78 -14.38 1.74
N ASP A 16 -12.99 -14.46 0.42
CA ASP A 16 -12.17 -15.31 -0.43
C ASP A 16 -10.84 -14.62 -0.82
N ASN A 17 -9.97 -15.36 -1.51
CA ASN A 17 -8.66 -14.85 -1.89
C ASN A 17 -8.73 -13.64 -2.84
N GLU A 18 -9.74 -13.59 -3.71
CA GLU A 18 -9.91 -12.53 -4.70
C GLU A 18 -10.34 -11.23 -4.01
N PHE A 19 -11.35 -11.32 -3.14
CA PHE A 19 -11.84 -10.20 -2.34
C PHE A 19 -10.75 -9.62 -1.44
N ARG A 20 -9.99 -10.48 -0.75
CA ARG A 20 -8.85 -10.08 0.08
C ARG A 20 -7.79 -9.37 -0.75
N THR A 21 -7.45 -9.92 -1.92
CA THR A 21 -6.46 -9.34 -2.83
C THR A 21 -6.89 -7.95 -3.30
N ALA A 22 -8.13 -7.80 -3.77
CA ALA A 22 -8.69 -6.53 -4.19
C ALA A 22 -8.71 -5.50 -3.04
N SER A 23 -9.07 -5.94 -1.84
CA SER A 23 -9.09 -5.09 -0.64
C SER A 23 -7.70 -4.57 -0.28
N ILE A 24 -6.68 -5.43 -0.33
CA ILE A 24 -5.28 -5.04 -0.08
C ILE A 24 -4.83 -4.01 -1.13
N ILE A 25 -5.02 -4.30 -2.42
CA ILE A 25 -4.57 -3.43 -3.52
C ILE A 25 -5.24 -2.06 -3.43
N SER A 26 -6.57 -2.04 -3.24
CA SER A 26 -7.34 -0.81 -3.14
C SER A 26 -6.86 0.06 -1.98
N TRP A 27 -6.67 -0.54 -0.80
CA TRP A 27 -6.26 0.21 0.38
C TRP A 27 -4.81 0.71 0.28
N VAL A 28 -3.88 -0.14 -0.17
CA VAL A 28 -2.47 0.24 -0.35
C VAL A 28 -2.33 1.33 -1.41
N GLY A 29 -3.01 1.18 -2.55
CA GLY A 29 -2.99 2.16 -3.63
C GLY A 29 -3.57 3.51 -3.20
N GLY A 30 -4.69 3.51 -2.47
CA GLY A 30 -5.29 4.73 -1.92
C GLY A 30 -4.37 5.43 -0.91
N PHE A 31 -3.77 4.67 0.01
CA PHE A 31 -2.85 5.22 1.01
C PHE A 31 -1.56 5.76 0.37
N ALA A 32 -0.96 5.03 -0.57
CA ALA A 32 0.22 5.51 -1.30
C ALA A 32 -0.08 6.76 -2.15
N SER A 33 -1.27 6.85 -2.74
CA SER A 33 -1.72 8.04 -3.47
C SER A 33 -1.88 9.25 -2.54
N ALA A 34 -2.43 9.05 -1.35
CA ALA A 34 -2.53 10.10 -0.33
C ALA A 34 -1.15 10.61 0.11
N LEU A 35 -0.18 9.71 0.32
CA LEU A 35 1.19 10.09 0.60
C LEU A 35 1.82 10.90 -0.54
N ASN A 36 1.56 10.51 -1.80
CA ASN A 36 2.03 11.26 -2.95
C ASN A 36 1.42 12.66 -3.03
N MET A 37 0.14 12.84 -2.69
CA MET A 37 -0.47 14.18 -2.61
C MET A 37 0.25 15.08 -1.59
N VAL A 38 0.63 14.52 -0.44
CA VAL A 38 1.41 15.24 0.58
C VAL A 38 2.84 15.53 0.10
N SER A 39 3.48 14.58 -0.60
CA SER A 39 4.79 14.81 -1.22
C SER A 39 4.76 15.95 -2.24
N MET A 40 3.75 15.95 -3.13
CA MET A 40 3.58 16.98 -4.16
C MET A 40 3.39 18.38 -3.56
N SER A 41 2.55 18.53 -2.53
CA SER A 41 2.35 19.82 -1.86
C SER A 41 3.60 20.34 -1.14
N SER A 42 4.53 19.44 -0.82
CA SER A 42 5.79 19.75 -0.12
C SER A 42 7.01 19.82 -1.04
N GLY A 43 6.84 19.68 -2.36
CA GLY A 43 7.95 19.65 -3.31
C GLY A 43 8.90 18.45 -3.16
N ARG A 44 8.43 17.34 -2.57
CA ARG A 44 9.21 16.11 -2.39
C ARG A 44 8.96 15.11 -3.53
N PRO A 45 9.90 14.19 -3.79
CA PRO A 45 9.65 13.06 -4.69
C PRO A 45 8.37 12.28 -4.35
N VAL A 46 7.72 11.76 -5.38
CA VAL A 46 6.54 10.90 -5.26
C VAL A 46 6.95 9.45 -5.46
N ARG A 47 6.27 8.54 -4.79
CA ARG A 47 6.44 7.10 -5.03
C ARG A 47 5.87 6.75 -6.40
N ASP A 48 6.61 6.01 -7.20
CA ASP A 48 6.12 5.51 -8.47
C ASP A 48 5.14 4.36 -8.22
N LEU A 49 3.87 4.63 -8.53
CA LEU A 49 2.80 3.64 -8.45
C LEU A 49 2.53 2.99 -9.81
N ALA A 50 3.16 3.46 -10.89
CA ALA A 50 2.98 2.90 -12.22
C ALA A 50 3.66 1.54 -12.32
N GLY A 51 2.97 0.56 -12.91
CA GLY A 51 3.54 -0.78 -13.17
C GLY A 51 3.76 -1.64 -11.94
N ILE A 52 3.18 -1.29 -10.78
CA ILE A 52 3.17 -2.19 -9.63
C ILE A 52 2.16 -3.32 -9.91
N GLU A 53 2.67 -4.51 -10.20
CA GLU A 53 1.83 -5.69 -10.30
C GLU A 53 1.14 -5.98 -8.96
N PRO A 54 -0.16 -6.35 -8.97
CA PRO A 54 -0.93 -6.75 -7.79
C PRO A 54 -0.17 -7.67 -6.81
N GLU A 55 0.54 -8.65 -7.35
CA GLU A 55 1.27 -9.64 -6.56
C GLU A 55 2.45 -9.05 -5.77
N PHE A 56 3.08 -7.99 -6.26
CA PHE A 56 4.16 -7.32 -5.53
C PHE A 56 3.64 -6.59 -4.29
N ILE A 57 2.37 -6.18 -4.31
CA ILE A 57 1.69 -5.62 -3.15
C ILE A 57 1.27 -6.75 -2.21
N THR A 58 0.53 -7.74 -2.73
CA THR A 58 -0.20 -8.68 -1.88
C THR A 58 0.67 -9.77 -1.25
N LYS A 59 1.63 -10.35 -1.98
CA LYS A 59 2.48 -11.43 -1.48
C LYS A 59 3.24 -11.08 -0.19
N PRO A 60 3.96 -9.94 -0.08
CA PRO A 60 4.70 -9.63 1.14
C PRO A 60 3.77 -9.36 2.34
N ILE A 61 2.61 -8.73 2.10
CA ILE A 61 1.61 -8.45 3.15
C ILE A 61 1.00 -9.75 3.66
N VAL A 62 0.58 -10.63 2.76
CA VAL A 62 0.03 -11.95 3.12
C VAL A 62 1.08 -12.80 3.82
N ALA A 63 2.33 -12.84 3.34
CA ALA A 63 3.41 -13.59 3.97
C ALA A 63 3.70 -13.10 5.40
N TYR A 64 3.75 -11.78 5.60
CA TYR A 64 3.89 -11.20 6.94
C TYR A 64 2.71 -11.60 7.83
N CYS A 65 1.48 -11.51 7.34
CA CYS A 65 0.30 -11.79 8.14
C CYS A 65 0.08 -13.26 8.46
N THR A 66 0.49 -14.16 7.58
CA THR A 66 0.53 -15.60 7.89
C THR A 66 1.53 -15.90 9.00
N LYS A 67 2.66 -15.19 9.06
CA LYS A 67 3.69 -15.38 10.09
C LYS A 67 3.33 -14.76 11.44
N TYR A 68 2.58 -13.66 11.45
CA TYR A 68 2.30 -12.86 12.66
C TYR A 68 0.82 -12.51 12.81
N PRO A 69 -0.07 -13.49 13.07
CA PRO A 69 -1.54 -13.29 13.04
C PRO A 69 -2.05 -12.22 14.03
N GLU A 70 -1.42 -12.10 15.20
CA GLU A 70 -1.83 -11.13 16.24
C GLU A 70 -1.31 -9.70 16.00
N LYS A 71 -0.47 -9.48 14.99
CA LYS A 71 0.08 -8.15 14.68
C LYS A 71 -0.89 -7.37 13.81
N ALA A 72 -0.79 -6.04 13.87
CA ALA A 72 -1.46 -5.17 12.91
C ALA A 72 -0.92 -5.41 11.48
N VAL A 73 -1.76 -5.22 10.47
CA VAL A 73 -1.38 -5.29 9.05
C VAL A 73 -0.50 -4.10 8.65
N PHE A 74 -0.76 -2.92 9.21
CA PHE A 74 -0.15 -1.65 8.79
C PHE A 74 1.38 -1.67 8.66
N PRO A 75 2.17 -2.23 9.58
CA PRO A 75 3.63 -2.26 9.44
C PRO A 75 4.12 -2.97 8.16
N ALA A 76 3.41 -3.99 7.68
CA ALA A 76 3.77 -4.65 6.42
C ALA A 76 3.46 -3.78 5.21
N ILE A 77 2.36 -3.03 5.26
CA ILE A 77 1.98 -2.08 4.22
C ILE A 77 2.97 -0.92 4.18
N GLU A 78 3.30 -0.34 5.34
CA GLU A 78 4.29 0.72 5.45
C GLU A 78 5.65 0.26 4.89
N ALA A 79 6.12 -0.93 5.30
CA ALA A 79 7.36 -1.51 4.81
C ALA A 79 7.38 -1.73 3.28
N PHE A 80 6.23 -2.05 2.67
CA PHE A 80 6.10 -2.12 1.22
C PHE A 80 6.21 -0.72 0.59
N ILE A 81 5.46 0.24 1.10
CA ILE A 81 5.36 1.60 0.54
C ILE A 81 6.68 2.36 0.60
N VAL A 82 7.44 2.23 1.69
CA VAL A 82 8.74 2.91 1.81
C VAL A 82 9.81 2.34 0.88
N ARG A 83 9.58 1.15 0.31
CA ARG A 83 10.49 0.52 -0.66
C ARG A 83 10.13 0.84 -2.11
N LEU A 84 8.99 1.51 -2.34
CA LEU A 84 8.62 1.92 -3.68
C LEU A 84 9.65 2.93 -4.21
N PRO A 85 10.05 2.80 -5.48
CA PRO A 85 10.96 3.76 -6.09
C PRO A 85 10.33 5.15 -6.06
N GLU A 86 11.14 6.17 -5.82
CA GLU A 86 10.70 7.55 -5.86
C GLU A 86 11.10 8.19 -7.18
N LYS A 87 10.26 9.09 -7.68
CA LYS A 87 10.52 9.90 -8.88
C LYS A 87 10.22 11.36 -8.60
N GLU A 88 10.99 12.24 -9.23
CA GLU A 88 10.66 13.66 -9.24
C GLU A 88 9.32 13.85 -9.94
N PHE A 89 8.41 14.57 -9.29
CA PHE A 89 7.17 14.99 -9.91
C PHE A 89 7.23 16.49 -10.19
N LYS A 90 7.41 16.83 -11.46
CA LYS A 90 7.28 18.21 -11.93
C LYS A 90 5.82 18.44 -12.30
N LEU A 91 5.12 19.26 -11.53
CA LEU A 91 3.82 19.78 -11.97
C LEU A 91 4.03 20.45 -13.34
N PRO A 92 3.18 20.19 -14.36
CA PRO A 92 3.26 20.96 -15.59
C PRO A 92 3.08 22.43 -15.22
N MET A 93 4.12 23.24 -15.42
CA MET A 93 4.00 24.68 -15.23
C MET A 93 2.92 25.15 -16.19
N LYS A 94 1.86 25.76 -15.64
CA LYS A 94 0.81 26.37 -16.45
C LYS A 94 1.49 27.50 -17.26
N PRO A 95 1.30 27.57 -18.59
CA PRO A 95 1.83 28.67 -19.39
C PRO A 95 1.23 30.01 -18.98
#